data_AF-A0A957ZFY9-F1
#
_entry.id   AF-A0A957ZFY9-F1
#
_cell.length_a   1.000
_cell.length_b   1.000
_cell.length_c   1.000
_cell.angle_alpha   90.00
_cell.angle_beta   90.00
_cell.angle_gamma   90.00
#
_symmetry.space_group_name_H-M   'P 1'
#
loop_
_entity.id
_entity.type
_entity.pdbx_description
1 polymer ?
#
loop_
_entity_poly.entity_id
_entity_poly.type
_entity_poly.pdbx_seq_one_letter_code
_entity_poly.pdbx_strand_id
1 'polypeptide(L)' 'MSEKTNLIYPLTFRPIFKDYVWGGRNLETRLGRALPDGIVAESWEIAAHPNGSSVVACGPLAGQTLQQVQDQLGEALVG' A
#
# COMPACT_ATOMS: atom_id res chain seq x y z
N MET A 1 16.99 10.53 -30.10
CA MET A 1 15.91 10.65 -29.10
C MET A 1 15.51 9.25 -28.66
N SER A 2 15.69 8.88 -27.39
CA SER A 2 15.22 7.60 -26.85
C SER A 2 13.72 7.74 -26.56
N GLU A 3 12.89 6.93 -27.20
CA GLU A 3 11.48 6.78 -26.84
C GLU A 3 11.40 6.35 -25.37
N LYS A 4 10.84 7.21 -24.51
CA LYS A 4 10.42 6.79 -23.18
C LYS A 4 9.22 5.87 -23.38
N THR A 5 9.44 4.56 -23.36
CA THR A 5 8.35 3.58 -23.27
C THR A 5 7.49 3.93 -22.06
N ASN A 6 6.23 4.29 -22.31
CA ASN A 6 5.27 4.59 -21.26
C ASN A 6 4.85 3.25 -20.62
N LEU A 7 5.63 2.81 -19.64
CA LEU A 7 5.41 1.54 -18.94
C LEU A 7 4.18 1.68 -18.04
N ILE A 8 3.04 1.19 -18.53
CA ILE A 8 1.88 0.91 -17.69
C ILE A 8 2.18 -0.36 -16.91
N TYR A 9 2.08 -0.29 -15.59
CA TYR A 9 2.29 -1.43 -14.70
C TYR A 9 1.28 -1.40 -13.55
N PRO A 10 0.94 -2.55 -12.95
CA PRO A 10 0.09 -2.59 -11.77
C PRO A 10 0.75 -1.87 -10.60
N LEU A 11 0.12 -0.80 -10.11
CA LEU A 11 0.54 -0.10 -8.90
C LEU A 11 0.12 -0.92 -7.68
N THR A 12 1.06 -1.69 -7.12
CA THR A 12 0.83 -2.56 -5.95
C THR A 12 1.49 -1.99 -4.70
N PHE A 13 1.03 -2.40 -3.52
CA PHE A 13 1.44 -1.80 -2.24
C PHE A 13 1.78 -2.83 -1.18
N ARG A 14 2.61 -2.42 -0.22
CA ARG A 14 2.85 -3.16 1.03
C ARG A 14 1.74 -2.79 2.04
N PRO A 15 1.12 -3.78 2.71
CA PRO A 15 0.06 -3.51 3.68
C PRO A 15 0.62 -2.81 4.92
N ILE A 16 -0.19 -1.97 5.54
CA ILE A 16 0.06 -1.41 6.87
C ILE A 16 -0.87 -2.11 7.84
N PHE A 17 -0.29 -2.82 8.81
CA PHE A 17 -1.05 -3.46 9.87
C PHE A 17 -1.25 -2.51 11.05
N LYS A 18 -2.45 -2.52 11.63
CA LYS A 18 -2.80 -1.77 12.85
C LYS A 18 -3.09 -2.74 13.98
N ASP A 19 -2.58 -2.46 15.16
CA ASP A 19 -2.54 -3.33 16.34
C ASP A 19 -3.52 -2.88 17.45
N TYR A 20 -4.70 -2.37 17.07
CA TYR A 20 -5.70 -1.93 18.04
C TYR A 20 -6.17 -3.07 18.97
N VAL A 21 -6.63 -2.70 20.17
CA VAL A 21 -7.00 -3.65 21.25
C VAL A 21 -8.07 -4.69 20.89
N TRP A 22 -8.92 -4.40 19.91
CA TRP A 22 -9.94 -5.30 19.40
C TRP A 22 -9.43 -6.23 18.28
N GLY A 23 -8.16 -6.12 17.93
CA GLY A 23 -7.50 -6.95 16.94
C GLY A 23 -7.27 -8.38 17.40
N GLY A 24 -6.79 -9.20 16.46
CA GLY A 24 -6.56 -10.61 16.70
C GLY A 24 -5.79 -11.24 15.54
N ARG A 25 -6.13 -12.49 15.22
CA ARG A 25 -5.47 -13.26 14.14
C ARG A 25 -6.43 -13.67 13.02
N ASN A 26 -7.62 -13.10 12.95
CA ASN A 26 -8.63 -13.50 11.96
C ASN A 26 -8.16 -13.29 10.51
N LEU A 27 -7.36 -12.25 10.23
CA LEU A 27 -6.80 -12.04 8.89
C LEU A 27 -5.85 -13.18 8.47
N GLU A 28 -5.13 -13.77 9.42
CA GLU A 28 -4.28 -14.94 9.17
C GLU A 28 -5.14 -16.20 9.08
N THR A 29 -5.98 -16.48 10.08
CA THR A 29 -6.70 -17.76 10.18
C THR A 29 -7.85 -17.92 9.19
N ARG A 30 -8.49 -16.81 8.76
CA ARG A 30 -9.63 -16.85 7.84
C ARG A 30 -9.28 -16.45 6.41
N LEU A 31 -8.28 -15.56 6.24
CA LEU A 31 -7.90 -15.05 4.91
C LEU A 31 -6.50 -15.50 4.47
N GLY A 32 -5.79 -16.27 5.30
CA GLY A 32 -4.46 -16.79 4.95
C GLY A 32 -3.39 -15.70 4.82
N ARG A 33 -3.58 -14.54 5.44
CA ARG A 33 -2.60 -13.45 5.39
C ARG A 33 -1.38 -13.78 6.24
N ALA A 34 -0.20 -13.49 5.71
CA ALA A 34 1.02 -13.40 6.52
C ALA A 34 0.96 -12.09 7.33
N LEU A 35 1.04 -12.20 8.66
CA LEU A 35 0.96 -11.07 9.58
C LEU A 35 2.20 -11.08 10.50
N PRO A 36 2.65 -9.91 10.97
CA PRO A 36 3.68 -9.83 12.01
C PRO A 36 3.19 -10.46 13.33
N ASP A 37 4.11 -10.66 14.27
CA ASP A 37 3.76 -11.14 15.62
C ASP A 37 2.81 -10.16 16.34
N GLY A 38 1.97 -10.70 17.22
CA GLY A 38 1.01 -9.92 18.01
C GLY A 38 -0.39 -9.79 17.39
N ILE A 39 -1.14 -8.81 17.90
CA ILE A 39 -2.52 -8.56 17.47
C ILE A 39 -2.54 -7.70 16.21
N VAL A 40 -3.39 -8.07 15.24
CA VAL A 40 -3.67 -7.24 14.07
C VAL A 40 -5.18 -7.04 13.97
N ALA A 41 -5.58 -5.79 14.07
CA ALA A 41 -6.96 -5.32 13.98
C ALA A 41 -7.34 -5.01 12.54
N GLU A 42 -6.48 -4.28 11.83
CA GLU A 42 -6.73 -3.82 10.47
C GLU A 42 -5.52 -4.11 9.56
N SER A 43 -5.81 -4.36 8.28
CA SER A 43 -4.82 -4.33 7.20
C SER A 43 -5.21 -3.23 6.22
N TRP A 44 -4.44 -2.15 6.20
CA TRP A 44 -4.61 -1.06 5.24
C TRP A 44 -3.77 -1.38 4.02
N GLU A 45 -4.45 -1.82 2.96
CA GLU A 45 -3.81 -2.26 1.71
C GLU A 45 -3.46 -1.06 0.82
N ILE A 46 -4.43 -0.16 0.61
CA ILE A 46 -4.29 1.04 -0.22
C ILE A 46 -4.75 2.24 0.59
N ALA A 47 -3.81 2.98 1.16
CA ALA A 47 -4.09 4.11 2.04
C ALA A 47 -3.19 5.32 1.76
N ALA A 48 -3.79 6.50 1.79
CA ALA A 48 -3.11 7.80 1.78
C ALA A 48 -3.56 8.62 3.00
N HIS A 49 -3.54 7.99 4.18
CA HIS A 49 -4.01 8.61 5.42
C HIS A 49 -2.82 9.11 6.25
N PRO A 50 -2.93 10.23 7.00
CA PRO A 50 -1.83 10.77 7.81
C PRO A 50 -1.22 9.77 8.81
N ASN A 51 -2.06 8.90 9.38
CA ASN A 51 -1.62 7.85 10.32
C ASN A 51 -1.06 6.58 9.63
N GLY A 52 -0.94 6.58 8.31
CA GLY A 52 -0.42 5.45 7.54
C GLY A 52 -0.72 5.60 6.05
N SER A 53 0.34 5.75 5.25
CA SER A 53 0.23 5.74 3.79
C SER A 53 0.99 4.57 3.21
N SER A 54 0.29 3.74 2.43
CA SER A 54 0.82 2.50 1.85
C SER A 54 2.01 2.79 0.94
N VAL A 55 3.03 1.94 0.99
CA VAL A 55 4.25 2.09 0.19
C VAL A 55 4.15 1.25 -1.08
N VAL A 56 4.47 1.86 -2.22
CA VAL A 56 4.51 1.17 -3.52
C VAL A 56 5.53 0.03 -3.48
N ALA A 57 5.08 -1.17 -3.86
CA ALA A 57 5.84 -2.40 -3.70
C ALA A 57 6.83 -2.68 -4.85
N CYS A 58 6.53 -2.23 -6.08
CA CYS A 58 7.33 -2.53 -7.26
C CYS A 58 7.25 -1.43 -8.34
N GLY A 59 8.11 -1.55 -9.35
CA GLY A 59 8.15 -0.64 -10.50
C GLY A 59 8.83 0.72 -10.22
N PRO A 60 8.72 1.67 -11.15
CA PRO A 60 9.40 2.97 -11.08
C PRO A 60 9.06 3.83 -9.86
N LEU A 61 7.89 3.63 -9.24
CA LEU A 61 7.48 4.37 -8.03
C LEU A 61 7.75 3.60 -6.73
N ALA A 62 8.40 2.43 -6.80
CA ALA A 62 8.69 1.60 -5.63
C ALA A 62 9.40 2.38 -4.52
N GLY A 63 8.96 2.16 -3.28
CA GLY A 63 9.50 2.84 -2.09
C GLY A 63 8.87 4.20 -1.78
N GLN A 64 8.07 4.76 -2.69
CA GLN A 64 7.28 5.97 -2.41
C GLN A 64 5.97 5.60 -1.70
N THR A 65 5.46 6.52 -0.86
CA THR A 65 4.12 6.39 -0.27
C THR A 65 3.05 6.76 -1.28
N LEU A 66 1.83 6.25 -1.11
CA LEU A 66 0.69 6.64 -1.96
C LEU A 66 0.42 8.15 -1.91
N GLN A 67 0.63 8.79 -0.75
CA GLN A 67 0.55 10.24 -0.65
C GLN A 67 1.57 10.94 -1.57
N GLN A 68 2.84 10.51 -1.56
CA GLN A 68 3.87 11.09 -2.43
C GLN A 68 3.54 10.90 -3.91
N VAL A 69 3.01 9.73 -4.28
CA VAL A 69 2.58 9.45 -5.65
C VAL A 69 1.41 10.35 -6.04
N GLN A 70 0.44 10.55 -5.14
CA GLN A 70 -0.69 11.45 -5.36
C GLN A 70 -0.22 12.91 -5.51
N ASP A 71 0.72 13.36 -4.68
CA ASP A 71 1.27 14.72 -4.78
C ASP A 71 2.01 14.96 -6.11
N GLN A 72 2.64 13.91 -6.66
CA GLN A 72 3.37 13.98 -7.93
C GLN A 72 2.45 13.92 -9.16
N LEU A 73 1.45 13.04 -9.15
CA LEU A 73 0.64 12.73 -10.33
C LEU A 73 -0.72 13.42 -10.34
N GLY A 74 -1.25 13.82 -9.19
CA GLY A 74 -2.54 14.48 -9.06
C GLY A 74 -3.67 13.68 -9.72
N GLU A 75 -4.46 14.36 -10.57
CA GLU A 75 -5.57 13.77 -11.32
C GLU A 75 -5.13 12.58 -12.19
N ALA A 76 -3.91 12.59 -12.73
CA ALA A 76 -3.41 11.50 -13.58
C ALA A 76 -3.26 10.16 -12.85
N LEU A 77 -3.25 10.16 -11.50
CA LEU A 77 -3.25 8.94 -10.70
C LEU A 77 -4.63 8.29 -10.62
N VAL A 78 -5.69 9.10 -10.56
CA VAL A 78 -7.04 8.65 -10.19
C VAL A 78 -8.01 8.60 -11.37
N GLY A 79 -7.69 9.33 -12.46
CA GLY A 79 -8.51 9.40 -13.68
C GLY A 79 -9.37 10.65 -13.73
#